data_AF-A0A9D9W0W1-F1
#
_entry.id   AF-A0A9D9W0W1-F1
#
_cell.length_a   1.000
_cell.length_b   1.000
_cell.length_c   1.000
_cell.angle_alpha   90.00
_cell.angle_beta   90.00
_cell.angle_gamma   90.00
#
_symmetry.space_group_name_H-M   'P 1'
#
loop_
_entity.id
_entity.type
_entity.pdbx_description
1 polymer ?
#
loop_
_entity_poly.entity_id
_entity_poly.type
_entity_poly.pdbx_seq_one_letter_code
_entity_poly.pdbx_strand_id
1 'polypeptide(L)'
;MSHKYLHLLQAIYHDPVSANIHWREVESLLTHLGATVESGHGARFRVLLNRQEFFLHHPHNSTTCSKQDIKHLRECLARAGVTLSAYEQGGG
;
A
#
# COMPACT_ATOMS: atom_id res chain seq x y z
N MET A 1 15.26 1.41 -9.94
CA MET A 1 14.02 1.77 -9.22
C MET A 1 12.90 2.01 -10.22
N SER A 2 11.72 1.43 -10.03
CA SER A 2 10.59 1.70 -10.96
C SER A 2 9.91 3.00 -10.57
N HIS A 3 10.02 4.03 -11.43
CA HIS A 3 9.38 5.33 -11.23
C HIS A 3 7.88 5.25 -10.93
N LYS A 4 7.21 4.17 -11.36
CA LYS A 4 5.80 3.90 -11.07
C LYS A 4 5.53 3.73 -9.58
N TYR A 5 6.36 2.94 -8.87
CA TYR A 5 6.13 2.67 -7.44
C TYR A 5 6.45 3.88 -6.58
N LEU A 6 7.44 4.68 -6.97
CA LEU A 6 7.75 5.95 -6.31
C LEU A 6 6.58 6.93 -6.43
N HIS A 7 6.01 7.12 -7.63
CA HIS A 7 4.83 7.98 -7.81
C HIS A 7 3.62 7.50 -7.00
N LEU A 8 3.43 6.18 -6.91
CA LEU A 8 2.35 5.61 -6.12
C LEU A 8 2.55 5.85 -4.61
N LEU A 9 3.76 5.64 -4.10
CA LEU A 9 4.10 5.98 -2.72
C LEU A 9 3.90 7.48 -2.45
N GLN A 10 4.32 8.35 -3.36
CA GLN A 10 4.08 9.78 -3.27
C GLN A 10 2.58 10.08 -3.19
N ALA A 11 1.75 9.45 -4.03
CA ALA A 11 0.30 9.62 -4.01
C ALA A 11 -0.37 9.10 -2.72
N ILE A 12 0.15 8.02 -2.11
CA ILE A 12 -0.32 7.48 -0.84
C ILE A 12 0.02 8.42 0.32
N TYR A 13 1.22 9.00 0.32
CA TYR A 13 1.71 9.89 1.36
C TYR A 13 1.27 11.35 1.20
N HIS A 14 0.79 11.74 0.01
CA HIS A 14 0.26 13.07 -0.28
C HIS A 14 -1.02 13.39 0.51
N ASP A 15 -1.21 14.67 0.85
CA ASP A 15 -2.45 15.19 1.44
C ASP A 15 -2.96 16.39 0.61
N PRO A 16 -4.22 16.39 0.12
CA PRO A 16 -5.23 15.35 0.33
C PRO A 16 -4.92 14.05 -0.42
N VAL A 17 -5.38 12.94 0.16
CA VAL A 17 -5.20 11.59 -0.40
C VAL A 17 -5.89 11.47 -1.76
N SER A 18 -5.15 10.97 -2.76
CA SER A 18 -5.67 10.74 -4.11
C SER A 18 -6.78 9.68 -4.11
N ALA A 19 -7.91 9.96 -4.76
CA ALA A 19 -9.01 9.00 -4.91
C ALA A 19 -8.85 8.07 -6.12
N ASN A 20 -7.73 8.16 -6.86
CA ASN A 20 -7.51 7.44 -8.12
C ASN A 20 -6.50 6.28 -8.00
N ILE A 21 -6.28 5.78 -6.79
CA ILE A 21 -5.36 4.65 -6.55
C ILE A 21 -6.15 3.36 -6.70
N HIS A 22 -5.74 2.50 -7.64
CA HIS A 22 -6.37 1.20 -7.86
C HIS A 22 -5.82 0.13 -6.91
N TRP A 23 -6.68 -0.81 -6.49
CA TRP A 23 -6.26 -1.94 -5.65
C TRP A 23 -5.10 -2.74 -6.27
N ARG A 24 -5.16 -2.98 -7.59
CA ARG A 24 -4.08 -3.65 -8.33
C ARG A 24 -2.73 -2.92 -8.22
N GLU A 25 -2.74 -1.60 -8.13
CA GLU A 25 -1.51 -0.81 -7.96
C GLU A 25 -0.96 -0.98 -6.54
N VAL A 26 -1.84 -0.99 -5.53
CA VAL A 26 -1.48 -1.26 -4.13
C VAL A 26 -0.90 -2.67 -3.98
N GLU A 27 -1.57 -3.69 -4.52
CA GLU A 27 -1.09 -5.08 -4.48
C GLU A 27 0.27 -5.24 -5.15
N SER A 28 0.45 -4.61 -6.32
CA SER A 28 1.72 -4.59 -7.03
C SER A 28 2.83 -3.89 -6.24
N LEU A 29 2.53 -2.80 -5.53
CA LEU A 29 3.47 -2.11 -4.64
C LEU A 29 3.85 -2.98 -3.45
N LEU A 30 2.87 -3.58 -2.77
CA LEU A 30 3.10 -4.47 -1.63
C LEU A 30 3.99 -5.65 -2.03
N THR A 31 3.67 -6.30 -3.15
CA THR A 31 4.48 -7.39 -3.69
C THR A 31 5.90 -6.94 -4.04
N HIS A 32 6.05 -5.75 -4.63
CA HIS A 32 7.36 -5.16 -4.94
C HIS A 32 8.19 -4.86 -3.68
N LEU A 33 7.55 -4.46 -2.58
CA LEU A 33 8.18 -4.25 -1.27
C LEU A 33 8.51 -5.56 -0.54
N GLY A 34 8.19 -6.72 -1.14
CA GLY A 34 8.40 -8.04 -0.53
C GLY A 34 7.32 -8.43 0.47
N ALA A 35 6.13 -7.81 0.41
CA ALA A 35 5.01 -8.22 1.24
C ALA A 35 4.38 -9.51 0.75
N THR A 36 3.94 -10.35 1.69
CA THR A 36 3.04 -11.48 1.40
C THR A 36 1.60 -11.01 1.57
N VAL A 37 0.78 -11.17 0.52
CA VAL A 37 -0.65 -10.82 0.53
C VAL A 37 -1.46 -12.11 0.46
N GLU A 38 -2.29 -12.36 1.47
CA GLU A 38 -3.13 -13.56 1.58
C GLU A 38 -4.61 -13.16 1.68
N SER A 39 -5.48 -13.86 0.97
CA SER A 39 -6.93 -13.71 1.08
C SER A 39 -7.40 -14.16 2.46
N GLY A 40 -7.99 -13.26 3.24
CA GLY A 40 -8.56 -13.55 4.54
C GLY A 40 -10.04 -13.94 4.48
N HIS A 41 -10.66 -14.11 5.65
CA HIS A 41 -12.12 -14.28 5.77
C HIS A 41 -12.85 -12.94 5.63
N GLY A 42 -13.91 -12.93 4.81
CA GLY A 42 -14.57 -11.68 4.38
C GLY A 42 -13.70 -10.95 3.35
N ALA A 43 -14.17 -9.86 2.77
CA ALA A 43 -13.44 -9.09 1.75
C ALA A 43 -12.22 -8.33 2.33
N ARG A 44 -11.29 -9.06 2.95
CA ARG A 44 -10.10 -8.59 3.64
C ARG A 44 -8.89 -9.39 3.18
N PHE A 45 -7.77 -8.72 3.03
CA PHE A 45 -6.48 -9.33 2.74
C PHE A 45 -5.55 -9.14 3.93
N ARG A 46 -4.91 -10.23 4.35
CA ARG A 46 -3.81 -10.20 5.31
C ARG A 46 -2.55 -9.85 4.56
N VAL A 47 -1.82 -8.86 5.06
CA VAL A 47 -0.55 -8.42 4.48
C VAL A 47 0.53 -8.54 5.54
N LEU A 48 1.62 -9.23 5.21
CA LEU A 48 2.82 -9.33 6.03
C LEU A 48 3.98 -8.65 5.30
N LEU A 49 4.47 -7.55 5.86
CA LEU A 49 5.57 -6.76 5.30
C LEU A 49 6.54 -6.37 6.41
N ASN A 50 7.85 -6.63 6.23
CA ASN A 50 8.88 -6.32 7.22
C ASN A 50 8.54 -6.83 8.64
N ARG A 51 7.97 -8.04 8.73
CA ARG A 51 7.49 -8.65 9.99
C ARG A 51 6.32 -7.92 10.66
N GLN A 52 5.76 -6.89 10.02
CA GLN A 52 4.54 -6.21 10.43
C GLN A 52 3.36 -6.81 9.68
N GLU A 53 2.38 -7.27 10.44
CA GLU A 53 1.11 -7.77 9.92
C GLU A 53 0.03 -6.68 9.98
N PHE A 54 -0.77 -6.56 8.93
CA PHE A 54 -1.96 -5.72 8.88
C PHE A 54 -3.00 -6.27 7.90
N PHE A 55 -4.21 -5.73 7.96
CA PHE A 55 -5.32 -6.15 7.10
C PHE A 55 -5.77 -4.99 6.22
N LEU A 56 -5.98 -5.26 4.94
CA LEU A 56 -6.55 -4.32 3.99
C LEU A 56 -7.92 -4.80 3.53
N HIS A 57 -8.82 -3.87 3.25
CA HIS A 57 -10.15 -4.20 2.74
C HIS A 57 -10.15 -4.19 1.21
N HIS A 58 -10.79 -5.19 0.61
CA HIS A 58 -11.08 -5.14 -0.82
C HIS A 58 -12.18 -4.12 -1.08
N PRO A 59 -12.02 -3.20 -2.04
CA PRO A 59 -13.11 -2.34 -2.45
C PRO A 59 -14.25 -3.19 -3.05
N HIS A 60 -15.41 -3.19 -2.39
CA HIS A 60 -16.48 -4.16 -2.65
C HIS A 60 -17.20 -3.99 -4.01
N ASN A 61 -17.15 -2.80 -4.61
CA ASN A 61 -17.85 -2.45 -5.86
C ASN A 61 -17.01 -1.56 -6.80
N SER A 62 -15.74 -1.35 -6.51
CA SER A 62 -14.88 -0.44 -7.27
C SER A 62 -13.48 -1.02 -7.36
N THR A 63 -12.77 -0.72 -8.45
CA THR A 63 -11.36 -1.10 -8.60
C THR A 63 -10.43 -0.13 -7.86
N THR A 64 -10.95 1.01 -7.41
CA THR A 64 -10.24 2.06 -6.68
C THR A 64 -10.40 1.91 -5.17
N CYS A 65 -9.31 2.18 -4.45
CA CYS A 65 -9.30 2.21 -2.99
C CYS A 65 -10.01 3.47 -2.48
N SER A 66 -10.75 3.35 -1.37
CA SER A 66 -11.32 4.54 -0.75
C SER A 66 -10.23 5.39 -0.09
N LYS A 67 -10.51 6.68 0.12
CA LYS A 67 -9.58 7.56 0.86
C LYS A 67 -9.26 7.02 2.26
N GLN A 68 -10.21 6.33 2.88
CA GLN A 68 -10.02 5.72 4.19
C GLN A 68 -9.06 4.53 4.12
N ASP A 69 -9.21 3.67 3.11
CA ASP A 69 -8.30 2.53 2.91
C ASP A 69 -6.88 2.99 2.60
N ILE A 70 -6.71 4.07 1.83
CA ILE A 70 -5.40 4.62 1.52
C ILE A 70 -4.75 5.26 2.76
N LYS A 71 -5.53 5.96 3.60
CA LYS A 71 -5.03 6.46 4.89
C LYS A 71 -4.56 5.31 5.79
N HIS A 72 -5.35 4.24 5.86
CA HIS A 72 -4.99 3.04 6.61
C HIS A 72 -3.72 2.39 6.04
N LEU A 73 -3.64 2.22 4.71
CA LEU A 73 -2.47 1.71 4.02
C LEU A 73 -1.21 2.54 4.33
N ARG A 74 -1.31 3.88 4.31
CA ARG A 74 -0.22 4.79 4.66
C ARG A 74 0.30 4.52 6.08
N GLU A 75 -0.59 4.37 7.05
CA GLU A 75 -0.24 4.05 8.43
C GLU A 75 0.43 2.67 8.54
N CYS A 76 -0.09 1.66 7.85
CA CYS A 76 0.48 0.33 7.80
C CYS A 76 1.90 0.32 7.20
N LEU A 77 2.10 1.01 6.07
CA LEU A 77 3.41 1.14 5.43
C LEU A 77 4.41 1.84 6.34
N ALA A 78 4.01 2.94 6.99
CA ALA A 78 4.85 3.65 7.94
C ALA A 78 5.27 2.75 9.12
N ARG A 79 4.34 1.96 9.67
CA ARG A 79 4.63 0.98 10.73
C ARG A 79 5.55 -0.15 10.27
N ALA A 80 5.46 -0.55 9.00
CA ALA A 80 6.37 -1.51 8.39
C ALA A 80 7.73 -0.89 8.01
N GLY A 81 7.98 0.39 8.32
CA GLY A 81 9.22 1.09 8.00
C GLY A 81 9.33 1.53 6.54
N VAL A 82 8.27 1.38 5.75
CA VAL A 82 8.23 1.83 4.34
C VAL A 82 7.72 3.26 4.30
N THR A 83 8.64 4.21 4.41
CA THR A 83 8.40 5.64 4.19
C THR A 83 8.95 6.06 2.83
N LEU A 84 8.50 7.22 2.32
CA LEU A 84 9.07 7.81 1.10
C LEU A 84 10.60 7.90 1.18
N SER A 85 11.10 8.47 2.28
CA SER A 85 12.54 8.63 2.50
C SER A 85 13.26 7.28 2.58
N ALA A 86 12.71 6.29 3.30
CA ALA A 86 13.34 4.96 3.38
C ALA A 86 13.38 4.25 2.01
N TYR A 87 12.34 4.42 1.19
CA TYR A 87 12.28 3.85 -0.15
C TYR A 87 13.30 4.49 -1.11
N GLU A 88 13.53 5.81 -0.98
CA GLU A 88 14.56 6.52 -1.76
C GLU A 88 15.98 6.12 -1.33
N GLN A 89 16.22 5.87 -0.04
CA GLN A 89 17.53 5.51 0.51
C GLN A 89 17.91 4.03 0.23
N GLY A 90 16.93 3.13 0.15
CA GLY A 90 17.15 1.70 -0.15
C GLY A 90 17.42 1.40 -1.63
N GLY A 91 17.52 2.42 -2.47
CA GLY A 91 17.70 2.31 -3.93
C GLY A 91 19.06 2.72 -4.48
N GLY A 92 20.08 2.84 -3.62
CA GLY A 92 21.48 3.08 -4.00
C GLY A 92 22.23 1.80 -4.29
#